data_AF-A0A961BLR6-F1
#
_entry.id   AF-A0A961BLR6-F1
#
_cell.length_a   1.000
_cell.length_b   1.000
_cell.length_c   1.000
_cell.angle_alpha   90.00
_cell.angle_beta   90.00
_cell.angle_gamma   90.00
#
_symmetry.space_group_name_H-M   'P 1'
#
loop_
_entity.id
_entity.type
_entity.pdbx_description
1 polymer ?
#
loop_
_entity_poly.entity_id
_entity_poly.type
_entity_poly.pdbx_seq_one_letter_code
_entity_poly.pdbx_strand_id
1 'polypeptide(L)'
;MSDLSARRADFPILEREVNGKPLVYLDSAATTQKPRSVLEAMDSYYTRSNANVHRGAHTLAAEATDLYETARIKVAGLIGASPSQLVFTRGTTTSLNHVAYG
;
A
#
# COMPACT_ATOMS: atom_id res chain seq x y z
N MET A 1 1.86 -11.59 24.83
CA MET A 1 0.76 -12.10 23.99
C MET A 1 0.17 -10.93 23.23
N SER A 2 0.08 -11.01 21.90
CA SER A 2 -0.44 -9.93 21.05
C SER A 2 -1.95 -9.78 21.28
N ASP A 3 -2.43 -8.56 21.53
CA ASP A 3 -3.86 -8.25 21.58
C ASP A 3 -4.46 -8.30 20.16
N LEU A 4 -5.08 -9.42 19.82
CA LEU A 4 -5.74 -9.64 18.54
C LEU A 4 -6.98 -8.76 18.36
N SER A 5 -7.63 -8.36 19.46
CA SER A 5 -8.81 -7.51 19.43
C SER A 5 -8.43 -6.09 18.99
N ALA A 6 -7.33 -5.56 19.53
CA ALA A 6 -6.78 -4.27 19.09
C ALA A 6 -6.44 -4.29 17.59
N ARG A 7 -5.80 -5.36 17.09
CA ARG A 7 -5.47 -5.48 15.67
C ARG A 7 -6.69 -5.65 14.77
N ARG A 8 -7.78 -6.27 15.24
CA ARG A 8 -9.01 -6.39 14.46
C ARG A 8 -9.68 -5.03 14.23
N ALA A 9 -9.63 -4.14 15.23
CA ALA A 9 -10.20 -2.79 15.15
C ALA A 9 -9.53 -1.93 14.06
N ASP A 10 -8.29 -2.23 13.68
CA ASP A 10 -7.62 -1.55 12.58
C ASP A 10 -8.25 -1.85 11.21
N PHE A 11 -9.09 -2.88 11.05
CA PHE A 11 -9.69 -3.28 9.78
C PHE A 11 -11.21 -3.04 9.80
N PRO A 12 -11.70 -1.85 9.41
CA PRO A 12 -13.11 -1.47 9.57
C PRO A 12 -14.09 -2.44 8.89
N ILE A 13 -13.68 -3.04 7.77
CA ILE A 13 -14.53 -3.98 7.02
C ILE A 13 -14.90 -5.23 7.84
N LEU A 14 -14.12 -5.59 8.86
CA LEU A 14 -14.39 -6.75 9.71
C LEU A 14 -15.54 -6.53 10.69
N GLU A 15 -16.05 -5.30 10.83
CA GLU A 15 -17.26 -4.99 11.58
C GLU A 15 -18.54 -5.27 10.78
N ARG A 16 -18.43 -5.50 9.46
CA ARG A 16 -19.59 -5.75 8.61
C ARG A 16 -20.24 -7.09 8.89
N GLU A 17 -21.55 -7.12 8.68
CA GLU A 17 -22.30 -8.37 8.52
C GLU A 17 -22.45 -8.74 7.04
N VAL A 18 -22.43 -10.04 6.77
CA VAL A 18 -22.74 -10.64 5.47
C VAL A 18 -23.81 -11.70 5.70
N ASN A 19 -24.93 -11.59 5.00
CA ASN A 19 -26.10 -12.47 5.18
C ASN A 19 -26.61 -12.51 6.64
N GLY A 20 -26.61 -11.36 7.31
CA GLY A 20 -27.06 -11.21 8.70
C GLY A 20 -26.16 -11.89 9.74
N LYS A 21 -24.89 -12.17 9.40
CA LYS A 21 -23.91 -12.77 10.31
C LYS A 21 -22.59 -11.99 10.28
N PRO A 22 -21.83 -11.95 11.39
CA PRO A 22 -20.51 -11.31 11.42
C PRO A 22 -19.58 -11.88 10.35
N LEU A 23 -18.86 -10.99 9.66
CA LEU A 23 -17.91 -11.38 8.62
C LEU A 23 -16.75 -12.22 9.21
N VAL A 24 -16.60 -13.43 8.68
CA VAL A 24 -15.45 -14.31 8.86
C VAL A 24 -14.75 -14.46 7.49
N TYR A 25 -13.74 -13.64 7.25
CA TYR A 25 -13.04 -13.57 5.96
C TYR A 25 -11.85 -14.55 5.92
N LEU A 26 -12.06 -15.73 5.31
CA LEU A 26 -11.05 -16.80 5.20
C LEU A 26 -10.47 -16.95 3.78
N ASP A 27 -10.41 -15.86 3.02
CA ASP A 27 -9.90 -15.84 1.64
C ASP A 27 -8.73 -14.85 1.47
N SER A 28 -7.93 -14.68 2.54
CA SER A 28 -6.82 -13.72 2.53
C SER A 28 -5.67 -14.09 1.57
N ALA A 29 -5.63 -15.34 1.11
CA ALA A 29 -4.67 -15.79 0.10
C ALA A 29 -4.96 -15.20 -1.29
N ALA A 30 -6.23 -14.89 -1.60
CA ALA A 30 -6.60 -14.18 -2.82
C ALA A 30 -6.36 -12.67 -2.70
N THR A 31 -6.78 -12.05 -1.59
CA THR A 31 -6.43 -10.65 -1.24
C THR A 31 -6.67 -10.38 0.23
N THR A 32 -5.89 -9.49 0.84
CA THR A 32 -6.05 -9.12 2.25
C THR A 32 -7.02 -7.96 2.44
N GLN A 33 -7.67 -7.88 3.59
CA GLN A 33 -8.35 -6.64 4.01
C GLN A 33 -7.33 -5.55 4.33
N LYS A 34 -7.75 -4.28 4.25
CA LYS A 34 -6.84 -3.14 4.40
C LYS A 34 -7.06 -2.47 5.76
N PRO A 35 -6.00 -2.21 6.54
CA PRO A 35 -6.14 -1.47 7.78
C PRO A 35 -6.43 0.00 7.50
N ARG A 36 -7.05 0.70 8.45
CA ARG A 36 -7.47 2.10 8.36
C ARG A 36 -6.32 3.02 7.99
N SER A 37 -5.14 2.83 8.58
CA SER A 37 -3.94 3.64 8.29
C SER A 37 -3.50 3.60 6.82
N VAL A 38 -3.70 2.47 6.13
CA VAL A 38 -3.41 2.35 4.69
C VAL A 38 -4.43 3.14 3.87
N LEU A 39 -5.71 3.07 4.25
CA LEU A 39 -6.77 3.82 3.59
C LEU A 39 -6.57 5.33 3.77
N GLU A 40 -6.27 5.76 4.99
CA GLU A 40 -6.00 7.17 5.32
C GLU A 40 -4.75 7.71 4.63
N ALA A 41 -3.70 6.90 4.48
CA ALA A 41 -2.51 7.30 3.73
C ALA A 41 -2.82 7.55 2.24
N MET A 42 -3.65 6.68 1.63
CA MET A 42 -4.09 6.86 0.24
C MET A 42 -5.00 8.09 0.09
N ASP A 43 -6.00 8.23 0.96
CA ASP A 43 -6.92 9.36 0.96
C ASP A 43 -6.17 10.68 1.14
N SER A 44 -5.26 10.73 2.12
CA SER A 44 -4.35 11.85 2.36
C SER A 44 -3.57 12.24 1.12
N TYR A 45 -2.97 11.27 0.42
CA TYR A 45 -2.19 11.55 -0.78
C TYR A 45 -3.06 12.20 -1.86
N TYR A 46 -4.23 11.60 -2.15
CA TYR A 46 -5.10 12.11 -3.22
C TYR A 46 -5.73 13.46 -2.90
N THR A 47 -6.05 13.72 -1.62
CA THR A 47 -6.70 14.97 -1.20
C THR A 47 -5.72 16.12 -0.97
N ARG A 48 -4.43 15.85 -0.72
CA ARG A 48 -3.47 16.88 -0.31
C ARG A 48 -2.23 17.03 -1.21
N SER A 49 -1.74 15.95 -1.82
CA SER A 49 -0.41 15.94 -2.47
C SER A 49 -0.42 15.31 -3.85
N ASN A 50 -1.58 15.16 -4.50
CA ASN A 50 -1.66 14.54 -5.82
C ASN A 50 -0.97 15.40 -6.89
N ALA A 51 0.09 14.86 -7.48
CA ALA A 51 0.74 15.40 -8.65
C ALA A 51 1.52 14.31 -9.39
N ASN A 52 2.03 14.63 -10.58
CA ASN A 52 2.89 13.70 -11.31
C ASN A 52 4.30 13.72 -10.70
N VAL A 53 4.79 12.55 -10.29
CA VAL A 53 6.11 12.38 -9.67
C VAL A 53 7.23 12.64 -10.68
N HIS A 54 8.37 13.17 -10.21
CA HIS A 54 9.56 13.50 -11.00
C HIS A 54 9.34 14.48 -12.16
N ARG A 55 8.18 15.15 -12.25
CA ARG A 55 7.77 15.97 -13.40
C ARG A 55 7.35 17.40 -13.04
N GLY A 56 7.89 18.01 -11.98
CA GLY A 56 7.51 19.39 -11.68
C GLY A 56 8.52 20.19 -10.87
N ALA A 57 8.58 21.49 -11.20
CA ALA A 57 9.29 22.53 -10.46
C ALA A 57 8.42 23.16 -9.35
N HIS A 58 7.19 22.68 -9.17
CA HIS A 58 6.20 23.24 -8.23
C HIS A 58 5.97 22.34 -7.01
N THR A 59 5.49 22.92 -5.92
CA THR A 59 5.40 22.30 -4.58
C THR A 59 4.76 20.91 -4.58
N LEU A 60 3.55 20.76 -5.15
CA LEU A 60 2.86 19.46 -5.14
C LEU A 60 3.63 18.34 -5.86
N ALA A 61 4.39 18.66 -6.91
CA ALA A 61 5.20 17.66 -7.61
C ALA A 61 6.41 17.22 -6.78
N ALA A 62 7.02 18.14 -6.03
CA ALA A 62 8.07 17.81 -5.07
C ALA A 62 7.53 16.92 -3.95
N GLU A 63 6.41 17.31 -3.32
CA GLU A 63 5.76 16.52 -2.27
C GLU A 63 5.38 15.10 -2.74
N ALA A 64 4.76 14.98 -3.92
CA ALA A 64 4.40 13.68 -4.48
C ALA A 64 5.63 12.81 -4.72
N THR A 65 6.73 13.41 -5.21
CA THR A 65 8.00 12.71 -5.46
C THR A 65 8.62 12.23 -4.15
N ASP A 66 8.66 13.07 -3.13
CA ASP A 66 9.22 12.73 -1.82
C ASP A 66 8.44 11.59 -1.16
N LEU A 67 7.11 11.64 -1.21
CA LEU A 67 6.25 10.57 -0.69
C LEU A 67 6.47 9.23 -1.43
N TYR A 68 6.61 9.29 -2.75
CA TYR A 68 6.84 8.12 -3.59
C TYR A 68 8.21 7.48 -3.32
N GLU A 69 9.29 8.28 -3.26
CA GLU A 69 10.63 7.78 -2.97
C GLU A 69 10.78 7.33 -1.51
N THR A 70 10.08 7.99 -0.57
CA THR A 70 9.99 7.50 0.82
C THR A 70 9.33 6.11 0.89
N ALA A 71 8.30 5.86 0.08
CA ALA A 71 7.70 4.53 -0.01
C ALA A 71 8.70 3.50 -0.56
N ARG A 72 9.51 3.88 -1.58
CA ARG A 72 10.58 3.02 -2.12
C ARG A 72 11.59 2.63 -1.04
N ILE A 73 12.06 3.61 -0.26
CA ILE A 73 13.02 3.38 0.84
C ILE A 73 12.45 2.41 1.87
N LYS A 74 11.18 2.59 2.27
CA LYS A 74 10.51 1.72 3.23
C LYS A 74 10.39 0.28 2.74
N VAL A 75 9.99 0.07 1.48
CA VAL A 75 9.88 -1.28 0.91
C VAL A 75 11.25 -1.92 0.75
N ALA A 76 12.26 -1.16 0.29
CA ALA A 76 13.62 -1.65 0.17
C ALA A 76 14.17 -2.12 1.54
N GLY A 77 13.96 -1.33 2.59
CA GLY A 77 14.33 -1.72 3.96
C GLY A 77 13.60 -2.96 4.47
N LEU A 78 12.32 -3.13 4.13
CA LEU A 78 11.53 -4.32 4.51
C LEU A 78 12.11 -5.62 3.94
N ILE A 79 12.64 -5.58 2.72
CA ILE A 79 13.19 -6.77 2.02
C ILE A 79 14.72 -6.85 2.07
N GLY A 80 15.41 -5.91 2.73
CA GLY A 80 16.87 -5.87 2.84
C GLY A 80 17.60 -5.50 1.54
N ALA A 81 16.99 -4.69 0.67
CA ALA A 81 17.57 -4.21 -0.59
C ALA A 81 17.94 -2.72 -0.54
N SER A 82 18.76 -2.27 -1.50
CA SER A 82 18.92 -0.83 -1.78
C SER A 82 17.69 -0.28 -2.51
N PRO A 83 17.25 0.97 -2.25
CA PRO A 83 16.19 1.61 -3.03
C PRO A 83 16.43 1.57 -4.54
N SER A 84 17.69 1.70 -4.98
CA SER A 84 18.08 1.64 -6.41
C SER A 84 17.87 0.26 -7.06
N GLN A 85 17.69 -0.80 -6.27
CA GLN A 85 17.42 -2.16 -6.75
C GLN A 85 15.92 -2.47 -6.83
N LEU A 86 15.06 -1.52 -6.46
CA LEU A 86 13.61 -1.71 -6.39
C LEU A 86 12.90 -1.05 -7.56
N VAL A 87 12.14 -1.84 -8.32
CA VAL A 87 11.22 -1.35 -9.36
C VAL A 87 9.79 -1.56 -8.91
N PHE A 88 9.00 -0.49 -8.86
CA PHE A 88 7.56 -0.59 -8.61
C PHE A 88 6.85 -1.09 -9.87
N THR A 89 6.06 -2.14 -9.73
CA THR A 89 5.21 -2.70 -10.78
C THR A 89 3.78 -2.83 -10.29
N ARG A 90 2.86 -3.25 -11.17
CA ARG A 90 1.45 -3.45 -10.81
C ARG A 90 1.21 -4.70 -9.95
N GLY A 91 2.19 -5.61 -9.86
CA GLY A 91 2.06 -6.85 -9.11
C GLY A 91 3.06 -7.92 -9.55
N THR A 92 2.98 -9.10 -8.92
CA THR A 92 3.93 -10.20 -9.13
C THR A 92 4.01 -10.64 -10.59
N THR A 93 2.87 -10.87 -11.24
CA THR A 93 2.84 -11.31 -12.64
C THR A 93 3.49 -10.30 -13.59
N THR A 94 3.22 -9.00 -13.41
CA THR A 94 3.87 -7.96 -14.22
C THR A 94 5.38 -7.92 -13.98
N SER A 95 5.82 -8.12 -12.73
CA SER A 95 7.25 -8.17 -12.40
C SER A 95 7.96 -9.34 -13.09
N LEU A 96 7.34 -10.52 -13.09
CA LEU A 96 7.89 -11.69 -13.79
C LEU A 96 7.97 -11.48 -15.29
N ASN A 97 6.95 -10.84 -15.90
CA ASN A 97 6.99 -10.51 -17.31
C ASN A 97 8.10 -9.49 -17.63
N HIS A 98 8.34 -8.52 -16.77
CA HIS A 98 9.44 -7.56 -16.94
C HIS A 98 10.80 -8.27 -16.95
N VAL A 99 11.00 -9.25 -16.07
CA VAL A 99 12.21 -10.08 -16.08
C VAL A 99 12.30 -10.95 -17.34
N ALA A 100 11.19 -11.50 -17.81
CA ALA A 100 11.16 -12.41 -18.95
C ALA A 100 11.42 -11.71 -20.29
N TYR A 101 10.95 -10.47 -20.45
CA TYR A 101 10.94 -9.78 -21.74
C TYR A 101 11.80 -8.51 -21.82
N GLY A 102 12.22 -7.94 -20.69
CA GLY A 102 12.85 -6.61 -20.65
C GLY A 102 11.82 -5.51 -20.71
#